data_AF-A0A7V2QL73-F1
#
_entry.id   AF-A0A7V2QL73-F1
#
_cell.length_a   1.000
_cell.length_b   1.000
_cell.length_c   1.000
_cell.angle_alpha   90.00
_cell.angle_beta   90.00
_cell.angle_gamma   90.00
#
_symmetry.space_group_name_H-M   'P 1'
#
loop_
_entity.id
_entity.type
_entity.pdbx_description
1 polymer ?
#
loop_
_entity_poly.entity_id
_entity_poly.type
_entity_poly.pdbx_seq_one_letter_code
_entity_poly.pdbx_strand_id
1 'polypeptide(L)'
;MTPSALVIGGGIAGMQAALDIANAGFKVILVEKSPTIGGHMLQFSEVFPTLDCPQCIGTPKMVEVGSHPNIELMAYSEVESVTGRVGDFKVRIKKKPRYVDINKCTGCGECANVCPVSLPSEWDIGMSTRKAAYIPFPQAVPAKYTIDKREERPCKAACKTACPIGTNVPGYLALIAAGKPQEAYDLIRRTNPLPAVCGRVCYHPCEDACNRGQVDDPLAIAALKRFAADQVDIDKLETPQITRNDQKVAIIGSGPAGLTAANDLALLGYGVTIFEAHPEPGGMLRVGIPEYRLPKEMLAREIAYIQRLGVEIKTGTRIGEQLSLEELRDKYQAIFIAAGAQDSLELDVPGKDTPGVISALSFLHDVNMGKKVAVGARVAVIGGGNTAIDAARVAQRLGAASVTVVYRRSRPEMPANSAEVEAAEAEGIEIMFLAAPTRIIAKDGRTSQMECIMMELGEPDASGRRQPIPIEGSEFTIDVDTVIPALGQAPNLAFAKGPGLEVTERGTIAADATSLATNIESIFAGGDAVSGPDMVITA
;
A
#
# COMPACT_ATOMS: atom_id res chain seq x y z
N MET A 1 2.96 -11.59 55.79
CA MET A 1 2.16 -11.28 54.59
C MET A 1 1.11 -10.28 54.99
N THR A 2 1.00 -9.16 54.29
CA THR A 2 -0.12 -8.23 54.52
C THR A 2 -1.38 -8.88 53.95
N PRO A 3 -2.42 -9.16 54.76
CA PRO A 3 -3.65 -9.73 54.25
C PRO A 3 -4.23 -8.79 53.20
N SER A 4 -4.38 -9.30 51.98
CA SER A 4 -4.99 -8.59 50.86
C SER A 4 -6.10 -9.45 50.26
N ALA A 5 -7.18 -8.81 49.85
CA ALA A 5 -8.31 -9.48 49.22
C ALA A 5 -8.36 -9.15 47.73
N LEU A 6 -8.72 -10.13 46.92
CA LEU A 6 -9.07 -9.92 45.53
C LEU A 6 -10.59 -10.01 45.39
N VAL A 7 -11.21 -8.96 44.88
CA VAL A 7 -12.64 -8.96 44.51
C VAL A 7 -12.73 -9.01 42.99
N ILE A 8 -13.47 -10.00 42.48
CA ILE A 8 -13.64 -10.23 41.05
C ILE A 8 -15.05 -9.77 40.65
N GLY A 9 -15.12 -8.74 39.81
CA GLY A 9 -16.35 -8.10 39.35
C GLY A 9 -16.64 -6.80 40.08
N GLY A 10 -16.77 -5.71 39.32
CA GLY A 10 -17.06 -4.36 39.79
C GLY A 10 -18.55 -3.98 39.72
N GLY A 11 -19.45 -4.96 39.77
CA GLY A 11 -20.90 -4.69 39.96
C GLY A 11 -21.22 -4.25 41.40
N ILE A 12 -22.48 -3.96 41.70
CA ILE A 12 -22.91 -3.42 43.00
C ILE A 12 -22.41 -4.26 44.20
N ALA A 13 -22.51 -5.59 44.13
CA ALA A 13 -22.08 -6.48 45.20
C ALA A 13 -20.54 -6.48 45.37
N GLY A 14 -19.80 -6.47 44.27
CA GLY A 14 -18.33 -6.46 44.30
C GLY A 14 -17.79 -5.12 44.80
N MET A 15 -18.39 -4.00 44.38
CA MET A 15 -18.06 -2.68 44.91
C MET A 15 -18.33 -2.60 46.42
N GLN A 16 -19.48 -3.08 46.87
CA GLN A 16 -19.81 -3.10 48.31
C GLN A 16 -18.82 -3.97 49.10
N ALA A 17 -18.54 -5.20 48.64
CA ALA A 17 -17.59 -6.08 49.29
C ALA A 17 -16.18 -5.46 49.36
N ALA A 18 -15.74 -4.81 48.28
CA ALA A 18 -14.45 -4.13 48.25
C ALA A 18 -14.39 -2.99 49.29
N LEU A 19 -15.45 -2.17 49.38
CA LEU A 19 -15.54 -1.10 50.39
C LEU A 19 -15.53 -1.65 51.81
N ASP A 20 -16.33 -2.67 52.10
CA ASP A 20 -16.41 -3.24 53.46
C ASP A 20 -15.07 -3.81 53.92
N ILE A 21 -14.38 -4.54 53.05
CA ILE A 21 -13.05 -5.10 53.34
C ILE A 21 -12.01 -3.98 53.48
N ALA A 22 -12.07 -2.95 52.64
CA ALA A 22 -11.13 -1.84 52.66
C ALA A 22 -11.31 -0.93 53.88
N ASN A 23 -12.56 -0.70 54.30
CA ASN A 23 -12.94 0.03 55.52
C ASN A 23 -12.56 -0.75 56.79
N ALA A 24 -12.51 -2.09 56.72
CA ALA A 24 -11.94 -2.93 57.78
C ALA A 24 -10.40 -2.89 57.83
N GLY A 25 -9.74 -2.08 57.00
CA GLY A 25 -8.29 -1.83 57.03
C GLY A 25 -7.44 -2.77 56.17
N PHE A 26 -8.07 -3.62 55.34
CA PHE A 26 -7.36 -4.54 54.46
C PHE A 26 -7.14 -3.93 53.07
N LYS A 27 -6.03 -4.29 52.41
CA LYS A 27 -5.83 -3.94 51.00
C LYS A 27 -6.74 -4.78 50.11
N VAL A 28 -7.40 -4.15 49.15
CA VAL A 28 -8.29 -4.82 48.20
C VAL A 28 -7.84 -4.53 46.79
N ILE A 29 -7.73 -5.56 45.96
CA ILE A 29 -7.59 -5.43 44.51
C ILE A 29 -8.97 -5.74 43.92
N LEU A 30 -9.59 -4.77 43.24
CA LEU A 30 -10.88 -4.94 42.58
C LEU A 30 -10.65 -5.09 41.07
N VAL A 31 -10.95 -6.26 40.52
CA VAL A 31 -10.77 -6.54 39.08
C VAL A 31 -12.12 -6.46 38.37
N GLU A 32 -12.19 -5.67 37.30
CA GLU A 32 -13.38 -5.53 36.46
C GLU A 32 -13.02 -5.66 34.98
N LYS A 33 -13.74 -6.55 34.26
CA LYS A 33 -13.48 -6.84 32.84
C LYS A 33 -13.81 -5.65 31.93
N SER A 34 -14.78 -4.84 32.31
CA SER A 34 -15.21 -3.62 31.63
C SER A 34 -14.26 -2.46 31.94
N PRO A 35 -14.19 -1.43 31.08
CA PRO A 35 -13.35 -0.26 31.34
C PRO A 35 -13.86 0.64 32.48
N THR A 36 -15.01 0.31 33.08
CA THR A 36 -15.63 0.97 34.24
C THR A 36 -16.22 -0.07 35.19
N ILE A 37 -16.29 0.27 36.48
CA ILE A 37 -17.15 -0.40 37.46
C ILE A 37 -18.60 0.11 37.37
N GLY A 38 -19.51 -0.51 38.13
CA GLY A 38 -20.93 -0.18 38.18
C GLY A 38 -21.85 -1.37 37.88
N GLY A 39 -21.47 -2.18 36.89
CA GLY A 39 -22.26 -3.33 36.43
C GLY A 39 -23.60 -2.95 35.79
N HIS A 40 -24.46 -3.95 35.55
CA HIS A 40 -25.75 -3.77 34.85
C HIS A 40 -26.80 -2.99 35.64
N MET A 41 -26.72 -2.98 36.97
CA MET A 41 -27.71 -2.27 37.81
C MET A 41 -27.84 -0.80 37.39
N LEU A 42 -26.73 -0.18 37.00
CA LEU A 42 -26.66 1.21 36.56
C LEU A 42 -27.26 1.49 35.17
N GLN A 43 -27.59 0.45 34.41
CA GLN A 43 -28.26 0.57 33.11
C GLN A 43 -29.77 0.66 33.26
N PHE A 44 -30.32 0.30 34.41
CA PHE A 44 -31.77 0.34 34.65
C PHE A 44 -32.23 1.77 35.00
N SER A 45 -33.50 2.05 34.73
CA SER A 45 -34.15 3.29 35.16
C SER A 45 -34.43 3.31 36.66
N GLU A 46 -34.84 2.16 37.22
CA GLU A 46 -35.31 2.01 38.60
C GLU A 46 -34.91 0.63 39.16
N VAL A 47 -34.69 0.53 40.48
CA VAL A 47 -34.47 -0.75 41.17
C VAL A 47 -35.69 -1.20 41.98
N PHE A 48 -36.03 -2.48 41.92
CA PHE A 48 -37.08 -3.08 42.76
C PHE A 48 -36.54 -3.43 44.16
N PRO A 49 -37.31 -3.27 45.26
CA PRO A 49 -38.72 -2.83 45.33
C PRO A 49 -38.92 -1.33 45.53
N THR A 50 -37.86 -0.55 45.73
CA THR A 50 -37.99 0.86 46.14
C THR A 50 -38.29 1.81 44.99
N LEU A 51 -38.12 1.36 43.75
CA LEU A 51 -38.21 2.15 42.52
C LEU A 51 -37.24 3.34 42.50
N ASP A 52 -36.14 3.24 43.25
CA ASP A 52 -35.13 4.29 43.31
C ASP A 52 -34.26 4.30 42.06
N CYS A 53 -33.70 5.47 41.74
CA CYS A 53 -32.71 5.65 40.69
C CYS A 53 -31.42 4.84 40.99
N PRO A 54 -31.03 3.85 40.16
CA PRO A 54 -29.86 3.03 40.42
C PRO A 54 -28.55 3.83 40.40
N GLN A 55 -28.46 4.86 39.56
CA GLN A 55 -27.30 5.76 39.48
C GLN A 55 -27.10 6.56 40.77
N CYS A 56 -28.19 7.01 41.42
CA CYS A 56 -28.13 7.70 42.70
C CYS A 56 -27.56 6.82 43.82
N ILE A 57 -27.75 5.50 43.74
CA ILE A 57 -27.23 4.53 44.71
C ILE A 57 -25.81 4.09 44.35
N GLY A 58 -25.57 3.79 43.07
CA GLY A 58 -24.34 3.17 42.61
C GLY A 58 -23.19 4.15 42.39
N THR A 59 -23.43 5.32 41.80
CA THR A 59 -22.36 6.28 41.47
C THR A 59 -21.57 6.74 42.69
N PRO A 60 -22.18 7.06 43.86
CA PRO A 60 -21.41 7.37 45.07
C PRO A 60 -20.44 6.25 45.47
N LYS A 61 -20.90 4.99 45.40
CA LYS A 61 -20.05 3.82 45.69
C LYS A 61 -18.93 3.66 44.67
N MET A 62 -19.20 3.94 43.39
CA MET A 62 -18.16 3.91 42.37
C MET A 62 -17.04 4.92 42.66
N VAL A 63 -17.41 6.15 43.03
CA VAL A 63 -16.46 7.21 43.37
C VAL A 63 -15.67 6.85 44.63
N GLU A 64 -16.35 6.32 45.64
CA GLU A 64 -15.71 5.84 46.88
C GLU A 64 -14.69 4.74 46.54
N VAL A 65 -15.08 3.71 45.79
CA VAL A 65 -14.17 2.64 45.33
C VAL A 65 -12.98 3.20 44.55
N GLY A 66 -13.21 4.12 43.62
CA GLY A 66 -12.17 4.68 42.75
C GLY A 66 -11.18 5.61 43.47
N SER A 67 -11.52 6.11 44.66
CA SER A 67 -10.70 7.04 45.44
C SER A 67 -10.21 6.46 46.77
N HIS A 68 -10.70 5.29 47.18
CA HIS A 68 -10.37 4.69 48.47
C HIS A 68 -8.88 4.27 48.52
N PRO A 69 -8.10 4.69 49.53
CA PRO A 69 -6.64 4.48 49.57
C PRO A 69 -6.24 3.00 49.70
N ASN A 70 -7.11 2.15 50.25
CA ASN A 70 -6.87 0.71 50.36
C ASN A 70 -7.42 -0.11 49.18
N ILE A 71 -8.05 0.51 48.17
CA ILE A 71 -8.57 -0.20 46.99
C ILE A 71 -7.71 0.12 45.77
N GLU A 72 -7.13 -0.93 45.19
CA GLU A 72 -6.51 -0.88 43.87
C GLU A 72 -7.54 -1.32 42.82
N LEU A 73 -8.06 -0.36 42.05
CA LEU A 73 -9.01 -0.65 40.98
C LEU A 73 -8.29 -1.06 39.69
N MET A 74 -8.41 -2.33 39.33
CA MET A 74 -7.95 -2.91 38.06
C MET A 74 -9.10 -3.03 37.06
N ALA A 75 -9.64 -1.89 36.62
CA ALA A 75 -10.64 -1.84 35.56
C ALA A 75 -10.03 -2.15 34.18
N TYR A 76 -10.82 -2.76 33.29
CA TYR A 76 -10.39 -3.33 32.02
C TYR A 76 -9.39 -4.48 32.16
N SER A 77 -9.60 -5.33 33.17
CA SER A 77 -8.76 -6.48 33.47
C SER A 77 -9.59 -7.71 33.80
N GLU A 78 -9.10 -8.89 33.47
CA GLU A 78 -9.82 -10.15 33.61
C GLU A 78 -8.95 -11.20 34.31
N VAL A 79 -9.56 -12.00 35.18
CA VAL A 79 -8.84 -13.08 35.87
C VAL A 79 -8.74 -14.28 34.92
N GLU A 80 -7.52 -14.71 34.60
CA GLU A 80 -7.27 -15.87 33.72
C GLU A 80 -7.21 -17.19 34.50
N SER A 81 -6.59 -17.17 35.67
CA SER A 81 -6.46 -18.36 36.51
C SER A 81 -6.27 -18.01 37.98
N VAL A 82 -6.81 -18.85 38.83
CA VAL A 82 -6.65 -18.81 40.29
C VAL A 82 -6.08 -20.17 40.72
N THR A 83 -4.97 -20.15 41.43
CA THR A 83 -4.32 -21.35 41.98
C THR A 83 -4.01 -21.13 43.46
N GLY A 84 -3.73 -22.19 44.21
CA GLY A 84 -3.40 -22.11 45.63
C GLY A 84 -4.54 -22.61 46.53
N ARG A 85 -4.55 -22.14 47.78
CA ARG A 85 -5.49 -22.57 48.82
C ARG A 85 -6.05 -21.37 49.58
N VAL A 86 -7.08 -21.61 50.39
CA VAL A 86 -7.70 -20.56 51.22
C VAL A 86 -6.63 -19.80 52.02
N GLY A 87 -6.57 -18.48 51.85
CA GLY A 87 -5.59 -17.60 52.48
C GLY A 87 -4.25 -17.45 51.76
N ASP A 88 -4.00 -18.21 50.69
CA ASP A 88 -2.77 -18.18 49.89
C ASP A 88 -3.08 -18.47 48.41
N PHE A 89 -3.76 -17.51 47.77
CA PHE A 89 -4.12 -17.57 46.35
C PHE A 89 -3.06 -16.89 45.48
N LYS A 90 -2.72 -17.53 44.37
CA LYS A 90 -1.97 -16.93 43.26
C LYS A 90 -2.92 -16.73 42.09
N VAL A 91 -3.10 -15.48 41.70
CA VAL A 91 -4.04 -15.09 40.64
C VAL A 91 -3.30 -14.46 39.48
N ARG A 92 -3.58 -14.95 38.27
CA ARG A 92 -3.11 -14.35 37.02
C ARG A 92 -4.20 -13.45 36.47
N ILE A 93 -3.87 -12.18 36.25
CA ILE A 93 -4.79 -11.16 35.75
C ILE A 93 -4.28 -10.67 34.39
N LYS A 94 -5.12 -10.77 33.36
CA LYS A 94 -4.90 -10.18 32.04
C LYS A 94 -5.43 -8.76 32.02
N LYS A 95 -4.53 -7.78 31.94
CA LYS A 95 -4.88 -6.38 31.74
C LYS A 95 -5.08 -6.09 30.25
N LYS A 96 -6.30 -5.71 29.85
CA LYS A 96 -6.59 -5.34 28.46
C LYS A 96 -5.97 -3.97 28.14
N PRO A 97 -5.39 -3.77 26.94
CA PRO A 97 -4.79 -2.49 26.59
C PRO A 97 -5.88 -1.43 26.36
N ARG A 98 -5.87 -0.35 27.15
CA ARG A 98 -6.80 0.77 26.93
C ARG A 98 -6.47 1.62 25.70
N TYR A 99 -5.24 1.51 25.20
CA TYR A 99 -4.62 2.38 24.18
C TYR A 99 -4.70 3.89 24.49
N VAL A 100 -4.95 4.21 25.75
CA VAL A 100 -4.96 5.55 26.32
C VAL A 100 -4.12 5.49 27.58
N ASP A 101 -3.18 6.42 27.71
CA ASP A 101 -2.40 6.57 28.94
C ASP A 101 -3.30 7.13 30.04
N ILE A 102 -3.62 6.29 31.02
CA ILE A 102 -4.55 6.63 32.11
C ILE A 102 -4.04 7.77 32.99
N ASN A 103 -2.71 7.92 33.08
CA ASN A 103 -2.08 8.97 33.89
C ASN A 103 -2.15 10.33 33.21
N LYS A 104 -2.20 10.36 31.86
CA LYS A 104 -2.33 11.59 31.07
C LYS A 104 -3.76 11.93 30.70
N CYS A 105 -4.66 10.95 30.68
CA CYS A 105 -6.05 11.15 30.29
C CYS A 105 -6.80 11.98 31.35
N THR A 106 -7.31 13.14 30.98
CA THR A 106 -8.11 14.00 31.87
C THR A 106 -9.61 13.72 31.79
N GLY A 107 -10.05 12.86 30.86
CA GLY A 107 -11.48 12.62 30.62
C GLY A 107 -12.16 13.70 29.77
N CYS A 108 -11.42 14.58 29.09
CA CYS A 108 -11.97 15.73 28.36
C CYS A 108 -12.82 15.40 27.12
N GLY A 109 -12.62 14.25 26.49
CA GLY A 109 -13.41 13.80 25.33
C GLY A 109 -12.94 14.24 23.96
N GLU A 110 -11.84 15.00 23.85
CA GLU A 110 -11.25 15.38 22.56
C GLU A 110 -11.00 14.18 21.63
N CYS A 111 -10.54 13.05 22.18
CA CYS A 111 -10.31 11.84 21.39
C CYS A 111 -11.59 11.24 20.80
N ALA A 112 -12.74 11.37 21.47
CA ALA A 112 -14.03 10.93 20.94
C ALA A 112 -14.55 11.88 19.87
N ASN A 113 -14.39 13.19 20.07
CA ASN A 113 -14.82 14.22 19.13
C ASN A 113 -14.17 14.04 17.75
N VAL A 114 -12.87 13.73 17.71
CA VAL A 114 -12.13 13.53 16.46
C VAL A 114 -12.24 12.12 15.89
N CYS A 115 -12.83 11.16 16.63
CA CYS A 115 -12.88 9.76 16.23
C CYS A 115 -13.81 9.56 15.01
N PRO A 116 -13.30 9.09 13.86
CA PRO A 116 -14.12 8.88 12.67
C PRO A 116 -14.96 7.59 12.77
N VAL A 117 -14.62 6.69 13.69
CA VAL A 117 -15.25 5.38 13.82
C VAL A 117 -16.39 5.44 14.81
N SER A 118 -17.58 5.06 14.35
CA SER A 118 -18.79 4.92 15.18
C SER A 118 -19.17 3.45 15.26
N LEU A 119 -19.60 3.01 16.45
CA LEU A 119 -19.91 1.63 16.80
C LEU A 119 -21.21 1.60 17.62
N PRO A 120 -21.97 0.49 17.61
CA PRO A 120 -23.07 0.31 18.56
C PRO A 120 -22.57 0.40 20.00
N SER A 121 -23.31 1.09 20.86
CA SER A 121 -23.01 1.22 22.30
C SER A 121 -23.36 -0.07 23.03
N GLU A 122 -22.36 -0.76 23.59
CA GLU A 122 -22.60 -1.95 24.41
C GLU A 122 -23.26 -1.58 25.75
N TRP A 123 -23.06 -0.34 26.22
CA TRP A 123 -23.74 0.17 27.42
C TRP A 123 -25.24 0.35 27.17
N ASP A 124 -25.62 0.87 26.01
CA ASP A 124 -27.02 1.09 25.63
C ASP A 124 -27.63 -0.12 24.89
N ILE A 125 -27.00 -1.30 25.00
CA ILE A 125 -27.48 -2.57 24.42
C ILE A 125 -27.73 -2.44 22.89
N GLY A 126 -26.90 -1.66 22.21
CA GLY A 126 -26.98 -1.44 20.76
C GLY A 126 -28.10 -0.50 20.31
N MET A 127 -28.84 0.13 21.23
CA MET A 127 -29.90 1.10 20.88
C MET A 127 -29.34 2.47 20.46
N SER A 128 -28.08 2.74 20.77
CA SER A 128 -27.38 3.98 20.40
C SER A 128 -26.03 3.66 19.75
N THR A 129 -25.38 4.68 19.20
CA THR A 129 -24.00 4.61 18.72
C THR A 129 -23.05 5.39 19.63
N ARG A 130 -21.86 4.84 19.83
CA ARG A 130 -20.71 5.51 20.45
C ARG A 130 -19.54 5.60 19.48
N LYS A 131 -18.51 6.36 19.86
CA LYS A 131 -17.23 6.38 19.14
C LYS A 131 -16.34 5.19 19.54
N ALA A 132 -15.35 4.87 18.71
CA ALA A 132 -14.36 3.85 19.07
C ALA A 132 -13.46 4.32 20.23
N ALA A 133 -13.15 5.61 20.33
CA ALA A 133 -12.62 6.23 21.54
C ALA A 133 -13.79 6.68 22.43
N TYR A 134 -13.96 6.08 23.60
CA TYR A 134 -15.15 6.30 24.43
C TYR A 134 -14.87 6.22 25.93
N ILE A 135 -15.76 6.85 26.70
CA ILE A 135 -16.05 6.49 28.09
C ILE A 135 -17.41 5.77 28.05
N PRO A 136 -17.60 4.64 28.76
CA PRO A 136 -18.84 3.86 28.69
C PRO A 136 -20.11 4.66 28.96
N PHE A 137 -20.07 5.55 29.96
CA PHE A 137 -21.13 6.49 30.30
C PHE A 137 -20.55 7.68 31.09
N PRO A 138 -21.22 8.84 31.16
CA PRO A 138 -20.63 10.07 31.73
C PRO A 138 -20.08 9.96 33.17
N GLN A 139 -20.65 9.10 34.00
CA GLN A 139 -20.26 8.89 35.40
C GLN A 139 -19.37 7.64 35.61
N ALA A 140 -18.79 7.10 34.54
CA ALA A 140 -17.94 5.92 34.62
C ALA A 140 -16.74 6.13 35.55
N VAL A 141 -16.36 5.08 36.28
CA VAL A 141 -15.19 5.06 37.16
C VAL A 141 -14.28 3.89 36.77
N PRO A 142 -13.01 4.14 36.40
CA PRO A 142 -12.39 5.46 36.29
C PRO A 142 -12.95 6.26 35.10
N ALA A 143 -13.04 7.59 35.24
CA ALA A 143 -13.50 8.52 34.19
C ALA A 143 -12.42 8.70 33.12
N LYS A 144 -12.08 7.62 32.43
CA LYS A 144 -10.92 7.50 31.54
C LYS A 144 -11.33 6.88 30.22
N TYR A 145 -10.94 7.53 29.15
CA TYR A 145 -11.21 7.05 27.80
C TYR A 145 -10.50 5.73 27.52
N THR A 146 -11.13 4.92 26.69
CA THR A 146 -10.61 3.66 26.16
C THR A 146 -10.82 3.67 24.66
N ILE A 147 -9.85 3.16 23.89
CA ILE A 147 -10.04 2.95 22.45
C ILE A 147 -10.38 1.48 22.24
N ASP A 148 -11.59 1.23 21.76
CA ASP A 148 -12.00 -0.10 21.31
C ASP A 148 -11.36 -0.39 19.96
N LYS A 149 -10.26 -1.14 19.98
CA LYS A 149 -9.61 -1.61 18.75
C LYS A 149 -10.39 -2.76 18.10
N ARG A 150 -11.38 -3.37 18.79
CA ARG A 150 -12.02 -4.66 18.46
C ARG A 150 -11.00 -5.66 17.95
N GLU A 151 -10.33 -6.35 18.87
CA GLU A 151 -9.39 -7.43 18.52
C GLU A 151 -10.12 -8.58 17.75
N GLU A 152 -11.44 -8.68 17.92
CA GLU A 152 -12.33 -9.61 17.22
C GLU A 152 -13.08 -8.96 16.02
N ARG A 153 -12.37 -8.23 15.15
CA ARG A 153 -12.99 -7.75 13.89
C ARG A 153 -13.21 -8.91 12.91
N PRO A 154 -14.36 -8.98 12.21
CA PRO A 154 -14.51 -9.82 11.02
C PRO A 154 -13.47 -9.46 9.94
N CYS A 155 -13.13 -8.16 9.83
CA CYS A 155 -12.07 -7.66 8.98
C CYS A 155 -10.74 -7.60 9.73
N LYS A 156 -9.86 -8.59 9.50
CA LYS A 156 -8.49 -8.65 10.05
C LYS A 156 -7.50 -7.72 9.32
N ALA A 157 -8.00 -6.72 8.59
CA ALA A 157 -7.22 -5.83 7.74
C ALA A 157 -6.30 -6.58 6.76
N ALA A 158 -6.78 -7.67 6.16
CA ALA A 158 -6.03 -8.44 5.17
C ALA A 158 -5.56 -7.55 3.99
N CYS A 159 -6.35 -6.54 3.63
CA CYS A 159 -5.99 -5.50 2.67
C CYS A 159 -4.71 -4.71 3.05
N LYS A 160 -4.46 -4.49 4.35
CA LYS A 160 -3.22 -3.86 4.84
C LYS A 160 -2.05 -4.82 4.71
N THR A 161 -2.23 -6.08 5.09
CA THR A 161 -1.19 -7.12 5.01
C THR A 161 -0.80 -7.42 3.56
N ALA A 162 -1.75 -7.39 2.63
CA ALA A 162 -1.51 -7.62 1.21
C ALA A 162 -0.89 -6.41 0.49
N CYS A 163 -0.98 -5.21 1.07
CA CYS A 163 -0.33 -4.03 0.50
C CYS A 163 1.17 -4.07 0.81
N PRO A 164 2.08 -4.02 -0.18
CA PRO A 164 3.53 -4.14 0.05
C PRO A 164 4.09 -3.12 1.04
N ILE A 165 3.54 -1.90 1.05
CA ILE A 165 3.92 -0.82 1.96
C ILE A 165 3.10 -0.77 3.26
N GLY A 166 2.23 -1.76 3.50
CA GLY A 166 1.43 -1.84 4.72
C GLY A 166 0.48 -0.65 4.94
N THR A 167 -0.04 -0.06 3.86
CA THR A 167 -0.87 1.16 3.97
C THR A 167 -2.12 0.92 4.83
N ASN A 168 -2.53 1.94 5.61
CA ASN A 168 -3.65 1.80 6.55
C ASN A 168 -5.03 1.92 5.85
N VAL A 169 -5.36 0.91 5.03
CA VAL A 169 -6.62 0.83 4.27
C VAL A 169 -7.86 1.07 5.14
N PRO A 170 -8.08 0.34 6.26
CA PRO A 170 -9.27 0.57 7.06
C PRO A 170 -9.35 1.99 7.64
N GLY A 171 -8.19 2.59 7.94
CA GLY A 171 -8.11 3.93 8.51
C GLY A 171 -8.55 5.00 7.52
N TYR A 172 -7.98 5.03 6.31
CA TYR A 172 -8.34 6.09 5.36
C TYR A 172 -9.74 5.88 4.78
N LEU A 173 -10.23 4.64 4.66
CA LEU A 173 -11.62 4.40 4.27
C LEU A 173 -12.60 4.91 5.34
N ALA A 174 -12.29 4.74 6.62
CA ALA A 174 -13.11 5.30 7.70
C ALA A 174 -13.11 6.83 7.68
N LEU A 175 -11.98 7.47 7.35
CA LEU A 175 -11.89 8.93 7.20
C LEU A 175 -12.70 9.43 6.00
N ILE A 176 -12.63 8.73 4.85
CA ILE A 176 -13.47 9.03 3.68
C ILE A 176 -14.96 8.91 4.04
N ALA A 177 -15.37 7.82 4.70
CA ALA A 177 -16.75 7.61 5.14
C ALA A 177 -17.23 8.68 6.14
N ALA A 178 -16.31 9.26 6.91
CA ALA A 178 -16.59 10.36 7.83
C ALA A 178 -16.56 11.75 7.16
N GLY A 179 -16.44 11.84 5.84
CA GLY A 179 -16.39 13.11 5.11
C GLY A 179 -15.07 13.88 5.29
N LYS A 180 -13.96 13.18 5.60
CA LYS A 180 -12.65 13.76 5.89
C LYS A 180 -11.58 13.33 4.85
N PRO A 181 -11.72 13.70 3.57
CA PRO A 181 -10.81 13.25 2.52
C PRO A 181 -9.38 13.78 2.69
N GLN A 182 -9.20 15.00 3.24
CA GLN A 182 -7.89 15.55 3.55
C GLN A 182 -7.13 14.68 4.57
N GLU A 183 -7.75 14.39 5.71
CA GLU A 183 -7.14 13.51 6.73
C GLU A 183 -6.88 12.10 6.18
N ALA A 184 -7.75 11.60 5.28
CA ALA A 184 -7.57 10.32 4.61
C ALA A 184 -6.33 10.33 3.72
N TYR A 185 -6.16 11.38 2.91
CA TYR A 185 -4.99 11.58 2.06
C TYR A 185 -3.71 11.68 2.89
N ASP A 186 -3.71 12.48 3.95
CA ASP A 186 -2.57 12.62 4.85
C ASP A 186 -2.19 11.27 5.48
N LEU A 187 -3.18 10.44 5.85
CA LEU A 187 -2.95 9.10 6.38
C LEU A 187 -2.34 8.15 5.33
N ILE A 188 -2.80 8.20 4.08
CA ILE A 188 -2.22 7.41 2.97
C ILE A 188 -0.77 7.83 2.76
N ARG A 189 -0.51 9.16 2.78
CA ARG A 189 0.79 9.75 2.49
C ARG A 189 1.89 9.37 3.50
N ARG A 190 1.52 8.95 4.72
CA ARG A 190 2.46 8.46 5.74
C ARG A 190 3.28 7.25 5.32
N THR A 191 2.74 6.40 4.43
CA THR A 191 3.43 5.20 3.94
C THR A 191 3.64 5.23 2.43
N ASN A 192 2.99 6.16 1.72
CA ASN A 192 3.00 6.23 0.27
C ASN A 192 3.23 7.68 -0.18
N PRO A 193 4.40 8.05 -0.71
CA PRO A 193 4.63 9.42 -1.18
C PRO A 193 3.93 9.75 -2.49
N LEU A 194 3.37 8.74 -3.18
CA LEU A 194 2.65 8.87 -4.45
C LEU A 194 1.18 8.36 -4.38
N PRO A 195 0.31 8.84 -3.47
CA PRO A 195 -1.07 8.38 -3.36
C PRO A 195 -1.90 8.53 -4.64
N ALA A 196 -1.75 9.64 -5.36
CA ALA A 196 -2.53 9.98 -6.55
C ALA A 196 -2.18 9.08 -7.74
N VAL A 197 -0.89 8.75 -7.90
CA VAL A 197 -0.41 7.73 -8.85
C VAL A 197 -0.95 6.36 -8.44
N CYS A 198 -0.72 5.92 -7.21
CA CYS A 198 -1.11 4.58 -6.75
C CYS A 198 -2.63 4.38 -6.66
N GLY A 199 -3.44 5.44 -6.67
CA GLY A 199 -4.89 5.35 -6.80
C GLY A 199 -5.35 5.07 -8.23
N ARG A 200 -4.47 5.26 -9.21
CA ARG A 200 -4.79 5.13 -10.65
C ARG A 200 -4.17 3.90 -11.30
N VAL A 201 -2.93 3.56 -10.94
CA VAL A 201 -2.15 2.55 -11.70
C VAL A 201 -1.77 1.30 -10.89
N CYS A 202 -2.07 1.28 -9.58
CA CYS A 202 -1.78 0.12 -8.74
C CYS A 202 -2.71 -1.06 -9.10
N TYR A 203 -2.17 -2.28 -9.13
CA TYR A 203 -2.97 -3.50 -9.36
C TYR A 203 -3.69 -4.01 -8.10
N HIS A 204 -3.78 -3.18 -7.06
CA HIS A 204 -4.67 -3.34 -5.91
C HIS A 204 -4.73 -4.76 -5.28
N PRO A 205 -3.59 -5.38 -4.90
CA PRO A 205 -3.60 -6.66 -4.16
C PRO A 205 -4.38 -6.58 -2.84
N CYS A 206 -4.58 -5.36 -2.33
CA CYS A 206 -5.43 -5.09 -1.18
C CYS A 206 -6.92 -5.41 -1.43
N GLU A 207 -7.40 -5.34 -2.67
CA GLU A 207 -8.77 -5.69 -3.06
C GLU A 207 -8.94 -7.21 -3.19
N ASP A 208 -7.96 -7.90 -3.77
CA ASP A 208 -7.96 -9.37 -3.86
C ASP A 208 -8.01 -10.02 -2.47
N ALA A 209 -7.27 -9.44 -1.51
CA ALA A 209 -7.25 -9.91 -0.13
C ALA A 209 -8.42 -9.38 0.72
N CYS A 210 -9.33 -8.58 0.17
CA CYS A 210 -10.37 -7.92 0.94
C CYS A 210 -11.38 -8.93 1.50
N ASN A 211 -11.54 -8.96 2.83
CA ASN A 211 -12.51 -9.87 3.48
C ASN A 211 -13.96 -9.66 3.01
N ARG A 212 -14.32 -8.47 2.48
CA ARG A 212 -15.65 -8.24 1.91
C ARG A 212 -15.91 -9.12 0.68
N GLY A 213 -14.85 -9.42 -0.09
CA GLY A 213 -14.83 -10.36 -1.22
C GLY A 213 -15.31 -11.78 -0.89
N GLN A 214 -15.37 -12.15 0.41
CA GLN A 214 -15.88 -13.44 0.86
C GLN A 214 -17.41 -13.46 1.00
N VAL A 215 -18.07 -12.31 0.88
CA VAL A 215 -19.52 -12.16 1.01
C VAL A 215 -20.12 -11.69 -0.31
N ASP A 216 -19.52 -10.68 -0.94
CA ASP A 216 -19.89 -10.09 -2.23
C ASP A 216 -18.64 -9.43 -2.86
N ASP A 217 -18.75 -8.26 -3.48
CA ASP A 217 -17.62 -7.58 -4.11
C ASP A 217 -16.64 -6.97 -3.10
N PRO A 218 -15.32 -7.00 -3.36
CA PRO A 218 -14.35 -6.29 -2.55
C PRO A 218 -14.63 -4.78 -2.58
N LEU A 219 -14.22 -4.08 -1.52
CA LEU A 219 -14.24 -2.62 -1.51
C LEU A 219 -13.31 -2.09 -2.61
N ALA A 220 -13.75 -1.05 -3.32
CA ALA A 220 -12.96 -0.36 -4.35
C ALA A 220 -11.85 0.53 -3.74
N ILE A 221 -10.91 -0.11 -3.06
CA ILE A 221 -9.83 0.49 -2.28
C ILE A 221 -8.96 1.44 -3.13
N ALA A 222 -8.58 1.05 -4.34
CA ALA A 222 -7.80 1.88 -5.25
C ALA A 222 -8.59 3.11 -5.73
N ALA A 223 -9.85 2.93 -6.11
CA ALA A 223 -10.73 4.03 -6.49
C ALA A 223 -10.99 5.02 -5.34
N LEU A 224 -11.13 4.52 -4.11
CA LEU A 224 -11.29 5.35 -2.91
C LEU A 224 -10.00 6.09 -2.54
N LYS A 225 -8.83 5.48 -2.78
CA LYS A 225 -7.52 6.15 -2.67
C LYS A 225 -7.41 7.29 -3.70
N ARG A 226 -7.79 7.03 -4.96
CA ARG A 226 -7.88 8.05 -6.00
C ARG A 226 -8.84 9.17 -5.60
N PHE A 227 -10.03 8.84 -5.11
CA PHE A 227 -10.99 9.82 -4.63
C PHE A 227 -10.37 10.73 -3.57
N ALA A 228 -9.73 10.17 -2.53
CA ALA A 228 -9.08 10.98 -1.50
C ALA A 228 -8.00 11.92 -2.09
N ALA A 229 -7.19 11.43 -3.02
CA ALA A 229 -6.18 12.24 -3.72
C ALA A 229 -6.79 13.35 -4.58
N ASP A 230 -7.91 13.08 -5.25
CA ASP A 230 -8.57 14.03 -6.14
C ASP A 230 -9.35 15.12 -5.38
N GLN A 231 -9.64 14.91 -4.08
CA GLN A 231 -10.27 15.90 -3.20
C GLN A 231 -9.28 16.89 -2.56
N VAL A 232 -7.98 16.68 -2.73
CA VAL A 232 -6.92 17.45 -2.06
C VAL A 232 -6.15 18.27 -3.07
N ASP A 233 -5.94 19.54 -2.73
CA ASP A 233 -5.03 20.42 -3.46
C ASP A 233 -3.58 20.16 -3.02
N ILE A 234 -2.92 19.24 -3.73
CA ILE A 234 -1.54 18.82 -3.44
C ILE A 234 -0.59 20.03 -3.41
N ASP A 235 -0.83 21.04 -4.24
CA ASP A 235 -0.01 22.24 -4.34
C ASP A 235 -0.14 23.16 -3.13
N LYS A 236 -1.17 22.97 -2.29
CA LYS A 236 -1.35 23.73 -1.04
C LYS A 236 -1.01 22.95 0.23
N LEU A 237 -0.59 21.69 0.10
CA LEU A 237 -0.19 20.90 1.26
C LEU A 237 1.04 21.51 1.93
N GLU A 238 0.95 21.62 3.26
CA GLU A 238 2.08 22.04 4.08
C GLU A 238 3.16 20.96 4.09
N THR A 239 4.41 21.40 4.08
CA THR A 239 5.56 20.55 4.33
C THR A 239 5.92 20.63 5.82
N PRO A 240 6.32 19.52 6.45
CA PRO A 240 6.74 19.55 7.85
C PRO A 240 8.01 20.38 8.01
N GLN A 241 8.23 20.93 9.20
CA GLN A 241 9.51 21.52 9.55
C GLN A 241 10.56 20.41 9.68
N ILE A 242 11.57 20.45 8.80
CA ILE A 242 12.63 19.44 8.73
C ILE A 242 13.92 20.03 9.31
N THR A 243 14.46 19.41 10.34
CA THR A 243 15.82 19.71 10.84
C THR A 243 16.82 19.05 9.90
N ARG A 244 17.65 19.85 9.22
CA ARG A 244 18.65 19.32 8.29
C ARG A 244 19.87 18.79 9.01
N ASN A 245 20.45 17.72 8.45
CA ASN A 245 21.80 17.29 8.76
C ASN A 245 22.76 17.69 7.62
N ASP A 246 24.06 17.62 7.89
CA ASP A 246 25.10 18.00 6.90
C ASP A 246 25.44 16.87 5.92
N GLN A 247 24.71 15.74 5.97
CA GLN A 247 24.95 14.56 5.15
C GLN A 247 24.14 14.61 3.85
N LYS A 248 24.78 14.21 2.75
CA LYS A 248 24.25 14.24 1.40
C LYS A 248 24.11 12.84 0.82
N VAL A 249 22.99 12.60 0.15
CA VAL A 249 22.67 11.35 -0.53
C VAL A 249 22.37 11.61 -2.01
N ALA A 250 23.00 10.83 -2.89
CA ALA A 250 22.68 10.82 -4.32
C ALA A 250 21.70 9.69 -4.63
N ILE A 251 20.72 9.97 -5.50
CA ILE A 251 19.77 8.97 -5.98
C ILE A 251 19.86 8.93 -7.51
N ILE A 252 20.01 7.74 -8.08
CA ILE A 252 20.12 7.55 -9.53
C ILE A 252 18.77 7.06 -10.05
N GLY A 253 18.04 7.91 -10.76
CA GLY A 253 16.71 7.64 -11.31
C GLY A 253 15.58 8.26 -10.49
N SER A 254 14.60 8.87 -11.17
CA SER A 254 13.43 9.53 -10.58
C SER A 254 12.13 8.72 -10.74
N GLY A 255 12.23 7.40 -10.85
CA GLY A 255 11.07 6.51 -10.79
C GLY A 255 10.47 6.40 -9.38
N PRO A 256 9.46 5.53 -9.17
CA PRO A 256 8.81 5.34 -7.87
C PRO A 256 9.80 5.12 -6.72
N ALA A 257 10.73 4.17 -6.87
CA ALA A 257 11.75 3.88 -5.86
C ALA A 257 12.63 5.09 -5.51
N GLY A 258 13.09 5.84 -6.53
CA GLY A 258 13.93 7.02 -6.32
C GLY A 258 13.17 8.16 -5.64
N LEU A 259 11.93 8.42 -6.07
CA LEU A 259 11.07 9.43 -5.46
C LEU A 259 10.71 9.09 -4.01
N THR A 260 10.43 7.81 -3.73
CA THR A 260 10.12 7.33 -2.38
C THR A 260 11.32 7.44 -1.45
N ALA A 261 12.49 6.96 -1.87
CA ALA A 261 13.72 7.11 -1.10
C ALA A 261 14.04 8.59 -0.86
N ALA A 262 13.86 9.45 -1.85
CA ALA A 262 14.10 10.88 -1.71
C ALA A 262 13.15 11.55 -0.71
N ASN A 263 11.86 11.21 -0.76
CA ASN A 263 10.86 11.70 0.18
C ASN A 263 11.26 11.36 1.62
N ASP A 264 11.56 10.09 1.87
CA ASP A 264 11.82 9.60 3.23
C ASP A 264 13.14 10.13 3.77
N LEU A 265 14.21 10.14 2.96
CA LEU A 265 15.49 10.73 3.35
C LEU A 265 15.41 12.24 3.59
N ALA A 266 14.61 12.96 2.79
CA ALA A 266 14.38 14.38 3.02
C ALA A 266 13.65 14.62 4.36
N LEU A 267 12.65 13.80 4.71
CA LEU A 267 11.96 13.88 5.99
C LEU A 267 12.87 13.56 7.18
N LEU A 268 13.88 12.71 7.00
CA LEU A 268 14.92 12.43 7.99
C LEU A 268 15.99 13.52 8.09
N GLY A 269 15.94 14.55 7.25
CA GLY A 269 16.83 15.71 7.31
C GLY A 269 18.03 15.67 6.37
N TYR A 270 18.20 14.63 5.55
CA TYR A 270 19.32 14.53 4.60
C TYR A 270 19.20 15.54 3.46
N GLY A 271 20.35 15.96 2.92
CA GLY A 271 20.43 16.66 1.64
C GLY A 271 20.37 15.68 0.49
N VAL A 272 19.29 15.68 -0.29
CA VAL A 272 19.05 14.67 -1.33
C VAL A 272 19.10 15.30 -2.72
N THR A 273 19.87 14.70 -3.62
CA THR A 273 19.89 15.04 -5.05
C THR A 273 19.57 13.80 -5.89
N ILE A 274 18.50 13.87 -6.67
CA ILE A 274 18.15 12.86 -7.69
C ILE A 274 18.81 13.24 -9.02
N PHE A 275 19.44 12.28 -9.67
CA PHE A 275 19.97 12.38 -11.04
C PHE A 275 19.08 11.59 -11.98
N GLU A 276 18.45 12.27 -12.92
CA GLU A 276 17.49 11.71 -13.87
C GLU A 276 18.02 11.85 -15.30
N ALA A 277 18.02 10.74 -16.05
CA ALA A 277 18.53 10.71 -17.43
C ALA A 277 17.58 11.41 -18.41
N HIS A 278 16.27 11.34 -18.19
CA HIS A 278 15.27 11.98 -19.03
C HIS A 278 15.17 13.50 -18.78
N PRO A 279 14.57 14.27 -19.71
CA PRO A 279 14.37 15.72 -19.54
C PRO A 279 13.41 16.07 -18.40
N GLU A 280 12.53 15.15 -18.02
CA GLU A 280 11.53 15.33 -16.97
C GLU A 280 11.52 14.14 -15.99
N PRO A 281 11.21 14.37 -14.70
CA PRO A 281 11.21 13.32 -13.71
C PRO A 281 9.94 12.46 -13.71
N GLY A 282 10.06 11.27 -13.12
CA GLY A 282 8.97 10.31 -12.93
C GLY A 282 9.25 8.90 -13.48
N GLY A 283 10.38 8.70 -14.16
CA GLY A 283 10.76 7.42 -14.76
C GLY A 283 9.62 6.79 -15.57
N MET A 284 9.37 5.50 -15.37
CA MET A 284 8.32 4.75 -16.08
C MET A 284 6.89 5.27 -15.85
N LEU A 285 6.63 6.00 -14.75
CA LEU A 285 5.33 6.66 -14.56
C LEU A 285 5.10 7.76 -15.60
N ARG A 286 6.17 8.44 -16.01
CA ARG A 286 6.13 9.50 -17.02
C ARG A 286 6.26 8.94 -18.43
N VAL A 287 7.23 8.07 -18.68
CA VAL A 287 7.52 7.64 -20.05
C VAL A 287 6.79 6.37 -20.49
N GLY A 288 6.38 5.51 -19.56
CA GLY A 288 5.73 4.23 -19.88
C GLY A 288 4.20 4.32 -19.86
N ILE A 289 3.64 4.72 -18.71
CA ILE A 289 2.18 4.65 -18.48
C ILE A 289 1.46 5.73 -19.32
N PRO A 290 0.45 5.41 -20.14
CA PRO A 290 -0.25 6.40 -20.95
C PRO A 290 -1.05 7.45 -20.16
N GLU A 291 -1.28 8.62 -20.77
CA GLU A 291 -2.07 9.74 -20.20
C GLU A 291 -3.46 9.32 -19.70
N TYR A 292 -4.13 8.40 -20.42
CA TYR A 292 -5.49 7.96 -20.07
C TYR A 292 -5.54 7.14 -18.78
N ARG A 293 -4.41 6.55 -18.35
CA ARG A 293 -4.29 5.83 -17.07
C ARG A 293 -3.74 6.74 -15.99
N LEU A 294 -2.67 7.48 -16.31
CA LEU A 294 -1.98 8.36 -15.38
C LEU A 294 -1.81 9.75 -15.99
N PRO A 295 -2.67 10.72 -15.60
CA PRO A 295 -2.50 12.10 -16.01
C PRO A 295 -1.14 12.64 -15.55
N LYS A 296 -0.35 13.20 -16.47
CA LYS A 296 1.04 13.64 -16.15
C LYS A 296 1.08 14.81 -15.20
N GLU A 297 0.01 15.60 -15.19
CA GLU A 297 -0.19 16.66 -14.23
C GLU A 297 -0.25 16.13 -12.79
N MET A 298 -0.95 15.02 -12.54
CA MET A 298 -1.04 14.45 -11.20
C MET A 298 0.31 13.96 -10.70
N LEU A 299 1.09 13.30 -11.58
CA LEU A 299 2.47 12.92 -11.29
C LEU A 299 3.34 14.15 -10.98
N ALA A 300 3.22 15.21 -11.77
CA ALA A 300 3.98 16.44 -11.58
C ALA A 300 3.70 17.10 -10.22
N ARG A 301 2.44 17.13 -9.76
CA ARG A 301 2.07 17.67 -8.44
C ARG A 301 2.70 16.88 -7.29
N GLU A 302 2.74 15.55 -7.37
CA GLU A 302 3.37 14.73 -6.33
C GLU A 302 4.89 14.89 -6.31
N ILE A 303 5.54 14.97 -7.48
CA ILE A 303 6.96 15.27 -7.58
C ILE A 303 7.26 16.67 -7.04
N ALA A 304 6.44 17.67 -7.36
CA ALA A 304 6.57 19.03 -6.85
C ALA A 304 6.47 19.07 -5.32
N TYR A 305 5.59 18.27 -4.71
CA TYR A 305 5.56 18.12 -3.25
C TYR A 305 6.92 17.62 -2.72
N ILE A 306 7.49 16.57 -3.33
CA ILE A 306 8.79 16.02 -2.91
C ILE A 306 9.91 17.08 -3.07
N GLN A 307 9.89 17.88 -4.13
CA GLN A 307 10.83 18.99 -4.30
C GLN A 307 10.68 20.05 -3.20
N ARG A 308 9.45 20.37 -2.75
CA ARG A 308 9.21 21.28 -1.61
C ARG A 308 9.73 20.74 -0.27
N LEU A 309 9.98 19.43 -0.15
CA LEU A 309 10.73 18.86 0.97
C LEU A 309 12.24 19.15 0.89
N GLY A 310 12.71 19.90 -0.11
CA GLY A 310 14.11 20.27 -0.32
C GLY A 310 14.92 19.25 -1.12
N VAL A 311 14.25 18.33 -1.83
CA VAL A 311 14.90 17.40 -2.76
C VAL A 311 15.26 18.14 -4.05
N GLU A 312 16.53 18.07 -4.44
CA GLU A 312 17.00 18.56 -5.73
C GLU A 312 16.83 17.47 -6.80
N ILE A 313 16.35 17.81 -7.99
CA ILE A 313 16.23 16.86 -9.11
C ILE A 313 16.97 17.45 -10.32
N LYS A 314 18.02 16.77 -10.76
CA LYS A 314 18.84 17.11 -11.93
C LYS A 314 18.45 16.22 -13.11
N THR A 315 17.62 16.75 -13.99
CA THR A 315 17.22 16.07 -15.23
C THR A 315 18.31 16.15 -16.30
N GLY A 316 18.19 15.35 -17.37
CA GLY A 316 19.17 15.26 -18.45
C GLY A 316 20.57 14.79 -18.01
N THR A 317 20.68 14.14 -16.85
CA THR A 317 21.94 13.70 -16.26
C THR A 317 21.96 12.17 -16.18
N ARG A 318 22.53 11.52 -17.21
CA ARG A 318 22.72 10.07 -17.25
C ARG A 318 24.03 9.69 -16.59
N ILE A 319 23.95 8.89 -15.53
CA ILE A 319 25.14 8.34 -14.87
C ILE A 319 25.81 7.33 -15.81
N GLY A 320 27.13 7.40 -15.91
CA GLY A 320 27.95 6.69 -16.90
C GLY A 320 28.30 7.51 -18.14
N GLU A 321 27.59 8.62 -18.40
CA GLU A 321 27.88 9.54 -19.52
C GLU A 321 28.26 10.94 -19.04
N GLN A 322 27.37 11.64 -18.33
CA GLN A 322 27.63 13.00 -17.84
C GLN A 322 28.38 13.01 -16.51
N LEU A 323 28.19 11.98 -15.68
CA LEU A 323 28.84 11.80 -14.38
C LEU A 323 29.12 10.32 -14.15
N SER A 324 30.27 9.98 -13.59
CA SER A 324 30.59 8.61 -13.20
C SER A 324 30.03 8.27 -11.81
N LEU A 325 29.88 6.97 -11.53
CA LEU A 325 29.44 6.51 -10.21
C LEU A 325 30.50 6.82 -9.13
N GLU A 326 31.79 6.80 -9.48
CA GLU A 326 32.90 7.18 -8.61
C GLU A 326 32.86 8.67 -8.25
N GLU A 327 32.60 9.55 -9.22
CA GLU A 327 32.45 10.99 -8.96
C GLU A 327 31.30 11.30 -7.99
N LEU A 328 30.24 10.48 -8.00
CA LEU A 328 29.16 10.59 -7.02
C LEU A 328 29.62 10.12 -5.63
N ARG A 329 30.42 9.06 -5.53
CA ARG A 329 30.94 8.57 -4.25
C ARG A 329 31.85 9.57 -3.56
N ASP A 330 32.60 10.37 -4.33
CA ASP A 330 33.45 11.42 -3.78
C ASP A 330 32.65 12.60 -3.20
N LYS A 331 31.42 12.82 -3.70
CA LYS A 331 30.59 14.00 -3.37
C LYS A 331 29.48 13.71 -2.36
N TYR A 332 29.06 12.46 -2.24
CA TYR A 332 27.91 12.03 -1.44
C TYR A 332 28.30 10.91 -0.47
N GLN A 333 27.69 10.88 0.72
CA GLN A 333 27.99 9.88 1.74
C GLN A 333 27.27 8.55 1.49
N ALA A 334 26.22 8.56 0.67
CA ALA A 334 25.52 7.36 0.23
C ALA A 334 24.92 7.57 -1.16
N ILE A 335 24.73 6.45 -1.88
CA ILE A 335 24.11 6.41 -3.20
C ILE A 335 23.00 5.37 -3.18
N PHE A 336 21.81 5.73 -3.68
CA PHE A 336 20.72 4.80 -3.94
C PHE A 336 20.48 4.66 -5.44
N ILE A 337 20.62 3.45 -5.98
CA ILE A 337 20.42 3.15 -7.40
C ILE A 337 18.97 2.72 -7.62
N ALA A 338 18.21 3.57 -8.31
CA ALA A 338 16.80 3.39 -8.66
C ALA A 338 16.59 3.54 -10.18
N ALA A 339 17.53 3.02 -10.98
CA ALA A 339 17.56 3.22 -12.44
C ALA A 339 16.45 2.48 -13.21
N GLY A 340 15.81 1.49 -12.57
CA GLY A 340 14.74 0.67 -13.14
C GLY A 340 15.20 -0.27 -14.26
N ALA A 341 14.24 -0.82 -15.00
CA ALA A 341 14.45 -1.68 -16.17
C ALA A 341 14.13 -0.93 -17.47
N GLN A 342 15.14 -0.26 -18.04
CA GLN A 342 14.93 0.67 -19.17
C GLN A 342 14.99 0.01 -20.55
N ASP A 343 15.61 -1.17 -20.68
CA ASP A 343 15.80 -1.83 -21.96
C ASP A 343 14.64 -2.77 -22.25
N SER A 344 14.27 -2.93 -23.53
CA SER A 344 13.27 -3.91 -23.95
C SER A 344 13.92 -5.26 -24.22
N LEU A 345 13.23 -6.35 -23.87
CA LEU A 345 13.61 -7.67 -24.38
C LEU A 345 13.32 -7.73 -25.89
N GLU A 346 14.29 -8.21 -26.66
CA GLU A 346 14.19 -8.29 -28.12
C GLU A 346 13.32 -9.47 -28.57
N LEU A 347 12.65 -9.28 -29.70
CA LEU A 347 11.96 -10.34 -30.41
C LEU A 347 12.97 -11.12 -31.25
N ASP A 348 13.24 -12.37 -30.90
CA ASP A 348 14.19 -13.21 -31.62
C ASP A 348 13.53 -14.02 -32.72
N VAL A 349 13.18 -13.35 -33.83
CA VAL A 349 12.64 -13.98 -35.04
C VAL A 349 13.26 -13.37 -36.30
N PRO A 350 13.33 -14.13 -37.41
CA PRO A 350 13.74 -13.56 -38.69
C PRO A 350 12.86 -12.36 -39.08
N GLY A 351 13.51 -11.26 -39.51
CA GLY A 351 12.83 -10.02 -39.88
C GLY A 351 12.54 -9.06 -38.72
N LYS A 352 13.04 -9.31 -37.51
CA LYS A 352 12.86 -8.41 -36.34
C LYS A 352 13.29 -6.95 -36.57
N ASP A 353 14.26 -6.71 -37.45
CA ASP A 353 14.79 -5.38 -37.76
C ASP A 353 14.07 -4.70 -38.95
N THR A 354 12.97 -5.27 -39.42
CA THR A 354 12.21 -4.73 -40.56
C THR A 354 11.58 -3.38 -40.21
N PRO A 355 11.66 -2.36 -41.08
CA PRO A 355 10.95 -1.10 -40.89
C PRO A 355 9.44 -1.31 -40.67
N GLY A 356 8.96 -0.95 -39.48
CA GLY A 356 7.59 -1.23 -39.02
C GLY A 356 7.57 -2.04 -37.72
N VAL A 357 8.69 -2.64 -37.32
CA VAL A 357 8.85 -3.21 -35.97
C VAL A 357 9.34 -2.10 -35.02
N ILE A 358 8.62 -1.87 -33.92
CA ILE A 358 8.91 -0.80 -32.94
C ILE A 358 8.79 -1.39 -31.54
N SER A 359 9.79 -1.24 -30.66
CA SER A 359 9.67 -1.76 -29.30
C SER A 359 8.57 -1.05 -28.51
N ALA A 360 7.82 -1.78 -27.68
CA ALA A 360 6.73 -1.19 -26.90
C ALA A 360 7.19 -0.04 -25.99
N LEU A 361 8.38 -0.15 -25.39
CA LEU A 361 8.94 0.92 -24.56
C LEU A 361 9.24 2.18 -25.36
N SER A 362 9.90 2.07 -26.52
CA SER A 362 10.20 3.24 -27.35
C SER A 362 8.93 3.88 -27.91
N PHE A 363 7.97 3.05 -28.33
CA PHE A 363 6.66 3.49 -28.79
C PHE A 363 5.92 4.30 -27.72
N LEU A 364 5.75 3.73 -26.51
CA LEU A 364 5.07 4.40 -25.40
C LEU A 364 5.83 5.65 -24.92
N HIS A 365 7.15 5.56 -24.83
CA HIS A 365 8.01 6.71 -24.50
C HIS A 365 7.77 7.86 -25.46
N ASP A 366 7.85 7.62 -26.77
CA ASP A 366 7.73 8.68 -27.75
C ASP A 366 6.34 9.30 -27.77
N VAL A 367 5.28 8.50 -27.64
CA VAL A 367 3.91 9.01 -27.50
C VAL A 367 3.76 9.86 -26.23
N ASN A 368 4.23 9.37 -25.09
CA ASN A 368 4.10 10.07 -23.81
C ASN A 368 4.94 11.35 -23.74
N MET A 369 6.04 11.42 -24.49
CA MET A 369 6.85 12.63 -24.66
C MET A 369 6.29 13.59 -25.72
N GLY A 370 5.09 13.33 -26.25
CA GLY A 370 4.40 14.19 -27.22
C GLY A 370 4.96 14.14 -28.64
N LYS A 371 5.79 13.15 -28.96
CA LYS A 371 6.27 12.97 -30.34
C LYS A 371 5.15 12.40 -31.20
N LYS A 372 5.13 12.80 -32.47
CA LYS A 372 4.22 12.22 -33.46
C LYS A 372 4.75 10.84 -33.86
N VAL A 373 4.10 9.80 -33.34
CA VAL A 373 4.38 8.41 -33.72
C VAL A 373 3.34 7.96 -34.73
N ALA A 374 3.79 7.50 -35.89
CA ALA A 374 2.93 6.93 -36.91
C ALA A 374 2.83 5.42 -36.72
N VAL A 375 1.60 4.91 -36.74
CA VAL A 375 1.30 3.47 -36.80
C VAL A 375 0.64 3.16 -38.13
N GLY A 376 0.86 1.96 -38.66
CA GLY A 376 0.15 1.48 -39.84
C GLY A 376 -1.33 1.19 -39.55
N ALA A 377 -2.08 0.80 -40.59
CA ALA A 377 -3.51 0.52 -40.44
C ALA A 377 -3.76 -0.74 -39.62
N ARG A 378 -2.90 -1.76 -39.74
CA ARG A 378 -2.99 -3.04 -39.03
C ARG A 378 -1.80 -3.19 -38.09
N VAL A 379 -2.07 -3.24 -36.79
CA VAL A 379 -1.03 -3.32 -35.75
C VAL A 379 -1.12 -4.65 -35.02
N ALA A 380 0.01 -5.34 -34.87
CA ALA A 380 0.12 -6.47 -33.96
C ALA A 380 1.00 -6.12 -32.76
N VAL A 381 0.52 -6.40 -31.55
CA VAL A 381 1.28 -6.22 -30.31
C VAL A 381 1.60 -7.59 -29.73
N ILE A 382 2.87 -7.89 -29.52
CA ILE A 382 3.31 -9.21 -29.05
C ILE A 382 3.52 -9.17 -27.54
N GLY A 383 2.70 -9.89 -26.77
CA GLY A 383 2.80 -9.96 -25.32
C GLY A 383 1.44 -9.97 -24.63
N GLY A 384 1.43 -10.23 -23.32
CA GLY A 384 0.21 -10.25 -22.51
C GLY A 384 0.31 -9.47 -21.19
N GLY A 385 1.38 -8.68 -21.01
CA GLY A 385 1.54 -7.82 -19.85
C GLY A 385 0.89 -6.46 -20.02
N ASN A 386 0.88 -5.65 -18.96
CA ASN A 386 0.29 -4.31 -18.97
C ASN A 386 0.91 -3.41 -20.06
N THR A 387 2.22 -3.54 -20.33
CA THR A 387 2.88 -2.84 -21.44
C THR A 387 2.29 -3.18 -22.80
N ALA A 388 1.90 -4.44 -23.03
CA ALA A 388 1.27 -4.87 -24.28
C ALA A 388 -0.13 -4.25 -24.43
N ILE A 389 -0.92 -4.28 -23.35
CA ILE A 389 -2.26 -3.70 -23.33
C ILE A 389 -2.22 -2.18 -23.52
N ASP A 390 -1.29 -1.50 -22.84
CA ASP A 390 -1.10 -0.06 -22.99
C ASP A 390 -0.66 0.30 -24.42
N ALA A 391 0.30 -0.43 -25.00
CA ALA A 391 0.72 -0.22 -26.38
C ALA A 391 -0.42 -0.46 -27.38
N ALA A 392 -1.24 -1.49 -27.19
CA ALA A 392 -2.38 -1.79 -28.05
C ALA A 392 -3.44 -0.68 -28.02
N ARG A 393 -3.81 -0.21 -26.82
CA ARG A 393 -4.79 0.86 -26.65
C ARG A 393 -4.29 2.21 -27.16
N VAL A 394 -3.00 2.50 -26.97
CA VAL A 394 -2.38 3.69 -27.57
C VAL A 394 -2.37 3.58 -29.09
N ALA A 395 -2.01 2.44 -29.68
CA ALA A 395 -2.04 2.24 -31.13
C ALA A 395 -3.46 2.42 -31.71
N GLN A 396 -4.49 1.89 -31.04
CA GLN A 396 -5.89 2.08 -31.42
C GLN A 396 -6.27 3.58 -31.42
N ARG A 397 -5.86 4.31 -30.38
CA ARG A 397 -6.13 5.76 -30.23
C ARG A 397 -5.35 6.64 -31.18
N LEU A 398 -4.21 6.17 -31.70
CA LEU A 398 -3.45 6.83 -32.78
C LEU A 398 -4.09 6.63 -34.16
N GLY A 399 -5.18 5.86 -34.26
CA GLY A 399 -5.96 5.71 -35.49
C GLY A 399 -5.65 4.44 -36.29
N ALA A 400 -5.06 3.41 -35.67
CA ALA A 400 -4.99 2.09 -36.28
C ALA A 400 -6.42 1.58 -36.61
N ALA A 401 -6.59 1.01 -37.81
CA ALA A 401 -7.87 0.47 -38.25
C ALA A 401 -8.19 -0.87 -37.55
N SER A 402 -7.17 -1.66 -37.25
CA SER A 402 -7.28 -2.88 -36.45
C SER A 402 -6.02 -3.09 -35.60
N VAL A 403 -6.22 -3.51 -34.35
CA VAL A 403 -5.14 -3.85 -33.41
C VAL A 403 -5.39 -5.26 -32.87
N THR A 404 -4.38 -6.12 -32.98
CA THR A 404 -4.42 -7.49 -32.47
C THR A 404 -3.28 -7.70 -31.48
N VAL A 405 -3.62 -8.12 -30.26
CA VAL A 405 -2.66 -8.59 -29.26
C VAL A 405 -2.40 -10.07 -29.48
N VAL A 406 -1.16 -10.45 -29.75
CA VAL A 406 -0.74 -11.84 -29.96
C VAL A 406 -0.10 -12.33 -28.66
N TYR A 407 -0.76 -13.30 -28.01
CA TYR A 407 -0.33 -13.85 -26.73
C TYR A 407 -0.20 -15.37 -26.77
N ARG A 408 1.00 -15.84 -26.40
CA ARG A 408 1.37 -17.27 -26.47
C ARG A 408 0.68 -18.18 -25.45
N ARG A 409 -0.08 -17.64 -24.49
CA ARG A 409 -0.84 -18.42 -23.50
C ARG A 409 -2.32 -18.06 -23.55
N SER A 410 -3.12 -18.60 -22.63
CA SER A 410 -4.55 -18.32 -22.54
C SER A 410 -4.84 -17.19 -21.54
N ARG A 411 -6.12 -16.77 -21.46
CA ARG A 411 -6.57 -15.65 -20.64
C ARG A 411 -6.22 -15.78 -19.15
N PRO A 412 -6.37 -16.95 -18.48
CA PRO A 412 -5.97 -17.13 -17.08
C PRO A 412 -4.49 -16.93 -16.79
N GLU A 413 -3.60 -17.16 -17.77
CA GLU A 413 -2.17 -16.94 -17.60
C GLU A 413 -1.72 -15.52 -18.00
N MET A 414 -2.64 -14.66 -18.46
CA MET A 414 -2.33 -13.29 -18.86
C MET A 414 -1.96 -12.44 -17.63
N PRO A 415 -0.74 -11.87 -17.55
CA PRO A 415 -0.31 -11.10 -16.38
C PRO A 415 -0.85 -9.66 -16.34
N ALA A 416 -1.46 -9.15 -17.40
CA ALA A 416 -2.09 -7.84 -17.39
C ALA A 416 -3.28 -7.78 -16.42
N ASN A 417 -3.54 -6.60 -15.87
CA ASN A 417 -4.69 -6.38 -15.00
C ASN A 417 -5.99 -6.63 -15.79
N SER A 418 -6.91 -7.42 -15.23
CA SER A 418 -8.13 -7.85 -15.93
C SER A 418 -9.01 -6.69 -16.38
N ALA A 419 -9.12 -5.63 -15.57
CA ALA A 419 -9.92 -4.45 -15.92
C ALA A 419 -9.32 -3.70 -17.13
N GLU A 420 -7.99 -3.68 -17.27
CA GLU A 420 -7.33 -3.08 -18.44
C GLU A 420 -7.48 -3.94 -19.70
N VAL A 421 -7.50 -5.27 -19.55
CA VAL A 421 -7.78 -6.21 -20.64
C VAL A 421 -9.22 -6.06 -21.13
N GLU A 422 -10.19 -6.02 -20.21
CA GLU A 422 -11.60 -5.78 -20.53
C GLU A 422 -11.82 -4.42 -21.20
N ALA A 423 -11.14 -3.38 -20.74
CA ALA A 423 -11.17 -2.07 -21.38
C ALA A 423 -10.57 -2.09 -22.79
N ALA A 424 -9.52 -2.89 -23.04
CA ALA A 424 -8.95 -3.05 -24.37
C ALA A 424 -9.92 -3.74 -25.34
N GLU A 425 -10.53 -4.85 -24.92
CA GLU A 425 -11.55 -5.56 -25.72
C GLU A 425 -12.76 -4.65 -26.02
N ALA A 426 -13.18 -3.84 -25.04
CA ALA A 426 -14.25 -2.85 -25.22
C ALA A 426 -13.87 -1.71 -26.19
N GLU A 427 -12.59 -1.40 -26.35
CA GLU A 427 -12.07 -0.47 -27.37
C GLU A 427 -11.96 -1.13 -28.77
N GLY A 428 -12.35 -2.41 -28.91
CA GLY A 428 -12.34 -3.14 -30.18
C GLY A 428 -11.01 -3.84 -30.49
N ILE A 429 -10.12 -3.96 -29.50
CA ILE A 429 -8.82 -4.63 -29.67
C ILE A 429 -9.04 -6.13 -29.59
N GLU A 430 -8.57 -6.85 -30.62
CA GLU A 430 -8.62 -8.31 -30.65
C GLU A 430 -7.48 -8.91 -29.83
N ILE A 431 -7.74 -9.99 -29.10
CA ILE A 431 -6.71 -10.75 -28.39
C ILE A 431 -6.66 -12.17 -28.96
N MET A 432 -5.59 -12.45 -29.69
CA MET A 432 -5.26 -13.76 -30.24
C MET A 432 -4.45 -14.55 -29.21
N PHE A 433 -5.17 -15.38 -28.45
CA PHE A 433 -4.57 -16.33 -27.51
C PHE A 433 -3.92 -17.51 -28.23
N LEU A 434 -3.01 -18.18 -27.51
CA LEU A 434 -2.34 -19.39 -27.99
C LEU A 434 -1.66 -19.22 -29.35
N ALA A 435 -1.04 -18.06 -29.56
CA ALA A 435 -0.28 -17.77 -30.76
C ALA A 435 1.04 -17.08 -30.43
N ALA A 436 2.10 -17.39 -31.18
CA ALA A 436 3.35 -16.64 -31.09
C ALA A 436 3.95 -16.39 -32.48
N PRO A 437 4.67 -15.27 -32.66
CA PRO A 437 5.32 -14.96 -33.92
C PRO A 437 6.51 -15.90 -34.18
N THR A 438 6.66 -16.32 -35.43
CA THR A 438 7.81 -17.11 -35.92
C THR A 438 8.68 -16.32 -36.89
N ARG A 439 8.11 -15.35 -37.62
CA ARG A 439 8.82 -14.55 -38.63
C ARG A 439 8.07 -13.27 -38.98
N ILE A 440 8.79 -12.17 -39.20
CA ILE A 440 8.26 -10.94 -39.79
C ILE A 440 8.57 -10.94 -41.29
N ILE A 441 7.56 -10.69 -42.12
CA ILE A 441 7.66 -10.72 -43.59
C ILE A 441 7.54 -9.28 -44.11
N ALA A 442 8.56 -8.88 -44.87
CA ALA A 442 8.63 -7.58 -45.49
C ALA A 442 8.13 -7.62 -46.95
N LYS A 443 7.39 -6.59 -47.36
CA LYS A 443 7.07 -6.30 -48.76
C LYS A 443 7.51 -4.87 -49.06
N ASP A 444 8.19 -4.66 -50.17
CA ASP A 444 8.73 -3.34 -50.57
C ASP A 444 9.60 -2.68 -49.47
N GLY A 445 10.34 -3.50 -48.71
CA GLY A 445 11.24 -3.06 -47.64
C GLY A 445 10.55 -2.65 -46.32
N ARG A 446 9.24 -2.90 -46.15
CA ARG A 446 8.51 -2.60 -44.91
C ARG A 446 7.70 -3.80 -44.44
N THR A 447 7.38 -3.84 -43.15
CA THR A 447 6.53 -4.87 -42.54
C THR A 447 5.18 -4.92 -43.25
N SER A 448 4.78 -6.11 -43.71
CA SER A 448 3.49 -6.34 -44.38
C SER A 448 2.71 -7.52 -43.81
N GLN A 449 3.42 -8.53 -43.29
CA GLN A 449 2.81 -9.72 -42.67
C GLN A 449 3.67 -10.21 -41.51
N MET A 450 3.04 -10.95 -40.60
CA MET A 450 3.70 -11.68 -39.53
C MET A 450 3.22 -13.13 -39.58
N GLU A 451 4.17 -14.04 -39.65
CA GLU A 451 3.92 -15.48 -39.51
C GLU A 451 3.85 -15.81 -38.03
N CYS A 452 2.85 -16.60 -37.66
CA CYS A 452 2.60 -17.07 -36.31
C CYS A 452 2.40 -18.58 -36.32
N ILE A 453 2.61 -19.19 -35.17
CA ILE A 453 2.32 -20.60 -34.92
C ILE A 453 1.34 -20.71 -33.75
N MET A 454 0.43 -21.67 -33.83
CA MET A 454 -0.48 -21.96 -32.72
C MET A 454 0.29 -22.64 -31.58
N MET A 455 -0.17 -22.38 -30.36
CA MET A 455 0.40 -22.93 -29.13
C MET A 455 -0.63 -23.81 -28.44
N GLU A 456 -0.15 -24.83 -27.73
CA GLU A 456 -0.90 -25.51 -26.69
C GLU A 456 -0.26 -25.27 -25.32
N LEU A 457 -1.04 -25.48 -24.26
CA LEU A 457 -0.55 -25.31 -22.90
C LEU A 457 -0.03 -26.64 -22.37
N GLY A 458 1.27 -26.70 -22.07
CA GLY A 458 1.90 -27.79 -21.34
C GLY A 458 1.73 -27.67 -19.83
N GLU A 459 2.62 -28.33 -19.10
CA GLU A 459 2.69 -28.28 -17.65
C GLU A 459 3.07 -26.88 -17.14
N PRO A 460 2.63 -26.51 -15.92
CA PRO A 460 3.09 -25.29 -15.24
C PRO A 460 4.62 -25.21 -15.10
N ASP A 461 5.18 -24.02 -15.36
CA ASP A 461 6.56 -23.67 -15.04
C ASP A 461 6.74 -23.38 -13.54
N ALA A 462 7.97 -23.05 -13.12
CA ALA A 462 8.28 -22.72 -11.73
C ALA A 462 7.54 -21.48 -11.20
N SER A 463 6.97 -20.64 -12.08
CA SER A 463 6.10 -19.51 -11.71
C SER A 463 4.63 -19.92 -11.58
N GLY A 464 4.30 -21.20 -11.80
CA GLY A 464 2.94 -21.74 -11.81
C GLY A 464 2.17 -21.49 -13.12
N ARG A 465 2.80 -20.85 -14.12
CA ARG A 465 2.16 -20.56 -15.41
C ARG A 465 2.41 -21.69 -16.39
N ARG A 466 1.38 -22.11 -17.11
CA ARG A 466 1.51 -23.18 -18.11
C ARG A 466 2.49 -22.78 -19.21
N GLN A 467 3.36 -23.73 -19.58
CA GLN A 467 4.34 -23.53 -20.63
C GLN A 467 3.66 -23.55 -22.01
N PRO A 468 3.95 -22.59 -22.90
CA PRO A 468 3.47 -22.62 -24.26
C PRO A 468 4.31 -23.62 -25.09
N ILE A 469 3.67 -24.56 -25.77
CA ILE A 469 4.29 -25.56 -26.64
C ILE A 469 3.80 -25.31 -28.08
N PRO A 470 4.70 -25.12 -29.06
CA PRO A 470 4.28 -24.92 -30.45
C PRO A 470 3.62 -26.16 -31.04
N ILE A 471 2.52 -25.98 -31.78
CA ILE A 471 1.86 -27.04 -32.52
C ILE A 471 2.46 -27.06 -33.94
N GLU A 472 3.33 -28.02 -34.23
CA GLU A 472 3.97 -28.13 -35.55
C GLU A 472 2.92 -28.25 -36.69
N GLY A 473 3.13 -27.54 -37.79
CA GLY A 473 2.21 -27.55 -38.94
C GLY A 473 0.98 -26.65 -38.79
N SER A 474 0.90 -25.87 -37.71
CA SER A 474 -0.18 -24.90 -37.45
C SER A 474 0.18 -23.47 -37.86
N GLU A 475 1.23 -23.28 -38.66
CA GLU A 475 1.70 -21.97 -39.07
C GLU A 475 0.67 -21.23 -39.94
N PHE A 476 0.48 -19.95 -39.65
CA PHE A 476 -0.43 -19.07 -40.39
C PHE A 476 0.15 -17.67 -40.46
N THR A 477 -0.32 -16.88 -41.42
CA THR A 477 0.11 -15.49 -41.58
C THR A 477 -1.03 -14.54 -41.25
N ILE A 478 -0.68 -13.45 -40.57
CA ILE A 478 -1.57 -12.31 -40.37
C ILE A 478 -1.00 -11.10 -41.09
N ASP A 479 -1.86 -10.31 -41.72
CA ASP A 479 -1.42 -9.09 -42.35
C ASP A 479 -1.25 -7.96 -41.32
N VAL A 480 -0.05 -7.38 -41.26
CA VAL A 480 0.31 -6.34 -40.29
C VAL A 480 1.26 -5.34 -40.92
N ASP A 481 1.04 -4.07 -40.62
CA ASP A 481 1.87 -2.96 -41.11
C ASP A 481 2.83 -2.46 -40.01
N THR A 482 2.49 -2.73 -38.74
CA THR A 482 3.30 -2.38 -37.57
C THR A 482 3.29 -3.51 -36.56
N VAL A 483 4.45 -3.86 -36.03
CA VAL A 483 4.61 -4.89 -35.01
C VAL A 483 5.24 -4.26 -33.78
N ILE A 484 4.64 -4.46 -32.61
CA ILE A 484 5.08 -3.87 -31.36
C ILE A 484 5.43 -4.98 -30.35
N PRO A 485 6.70 -5.38 -30.23
CA PRO A 485 7.13 -6.35 -29.24
C PRO A 485 7.07 -5.77 -27.82
N ALA A 486 6.36 -6.46 -26.92
CA ALA A 486 6.19 -6.15 -25.50
C ALA A 486 6.54 -7.37 -24.63
N LEU A 487 7.76 -7.89 -24.79
CA LEU A 487 8.21 -9.18 -24.23
C LEU A 487 8.76 -9.10 -22.80
N GLY A 488 8.93 -7.90 -22.27
CA GLY A 488 9.51 -7.65 -20.95
C GLY A 488 10.56 -6.55 -21.00
N GLN A 489 11.18 -6.28 -19.85
CA GLN A 489 12.18 -5.23 -19.70
C GLN A 489 13.39 -5.75 -18.93
N ALA A 490 14.54 -5.13 -19.15
CA ALA A 490 15.79 -5.46 -18.50
C ALA A 490 16.48 -4.20 -17.94
N PRO A 491 17.17 -4.29 -16.79
CA PRO A 491 18.03 -3.22 -16.30
C PRO A 491 19.21 -2.94 -17.22
N ASN A 492 19.47 -1.66 -17.49
CA ASN A 492 20.69 -1.23 -18.15
C ASN A 492 21.72 -0.79 -17.10
N LEU A 493 22.64 -1.69 -16.77
CA LEU A 493 23.61 -1.50 -15.68
C LEU A 493 25.03 -1.17 -16.18
N ALA A 494 25.16 -0.70 -17.42
CA ALA A 494 26.48 -0.39 -17.99
C ALA A 494 27.29 0.61 -17.14
N PHE A 495 26.62 1.61 -16.58
CA PHE A 495 27.22 2.63 -15.69
C PHE A 495 27.72 2.08 -14.36
N ALA A 496 27.26 0.90 -13.95
CA ALA A 496 27.56 0.28 -12.66
C ALA A 496 28.64 -0.81 -12.74
N LYS A 497 29.13 -1.16 -13.95
CA LYS A 497 30.14 -2.21 -14.13
C LYS A 497 31.55 -1.80 -13.68
N GLY A 498 31.92 -0.53 -13.88
CA GLY A 498 33.25 0.01 -13.52
C GLY A 498 33.68 -0.22 -12.06
N PRO A 499 32.82 0.04 -11.06
CA PRO A 499 33.18 -0.08 -9.64
C PRO A 499 33.05 -1.50 -9.05
N GLY A 500 32.76 -2.53 -9.86
CA GLY A 500 32.63 -3.91 -9.38
C GLY A 500 31.32 -4.19 -8.64
N LEU A 501 30.23 -3.52 -9.02
CA LEU A 501 28.90 -3.82 -8.50
C LEU A 501 28.47 -5.23 -8.93
N GLU A 502 28.03 -6.05 -7.97
CA GLU A 502 27.57 -7.40 -8.27
C GLU A 502 26.21 -7.39 -8.98
N VAL A 503 26.10 -8.25 -10.00
CA VAL A 503 24.89 -8.43 -10.82
C VAL A 503 24.49 -9.90 -10.72
N THR A 504 23.20 -10.15 -10.55
CA THR A 504 22.63 -11.50 -10.48
C THR A 504 22.64 -12.17 -11.85
N GLU A 505 22.40 -13.48 -11.89
CA GLU A 505 22.24 -14.23 -13.16
C GLU A 505 21.10 -13.68 -14.04
N ARG A 506 20.14 -12.95 -13.45
CA ARG A 506 19.01 -12.33 -14.16
C ARG A 506 19.35 -10.95 -14.76
N GLY A 507 20.58 -10.47 -14.59
CA GLY A 507 20.98 -9.15 -15.05
C GLY A 507 20.47 -7.98 -14.18
N THR A 508 20.03 -8.26 -12.94
CA THR A 508 19.63 -7.24 -11.95
C THR A 508 20.74 -6.99 -10.94
N ILE A 509 20.72 -5.86 -10.24
CA ILE A 509 21.69 -5.56 -9.18
C ILE A 509 21.50 -6.52 -8.01
N ALA A 510 22.58 -7.12 -7.52
CA ALA A 510 22.56 -7.90 -6.29
C ALA A 510 22.52 -6.96 -5.07
N ALA A 511 21.46 -7.07 -4.27
CA ALA A 511 21.28 -6.32 -3.03
C ALA A 511 20.60 -7.19 -1.97
N ASP A 512 20.86 -6.90 -0.70
CA ASP A 512 20.21 -7.55 0.42
C ASP A 512 18.70 -7.26 0.44
N ALA A 513 17.89 -8.30 0.64
CA ALA A 513 16.44 -8.21 0.50
C ALA A 513 15.75 -7.32 1.56
N THR A 514 16.42 -7.05 2.69
CA THR A 514 15.83 -6.26 3.79
C THR A 514 16.43 -4.86 3.85
N SER A 515 17.75 -4.75 3.82
CA SER A 515 18.48 -3.49 3.94
C SER A 515 18.70 -2.78 2.61
N LEU A 516 18.50 -3.47 1.48
CA LEU A 516 18.76 -2.97 0.12
C LEU A 516 20.23 -2.61 -0.13
N ALA A 517 21.14 -2.99 0.76
CA ALA A 517 22.57 -2.75 0.63
C ALA A 517 23.17 -3.65 -0.46
N THR A 518 24.08 -3.08 -1.24
CA THR A 518 24.83 -3.82 -2.27
C THR A 518 26.14 -4.37 -1.69
N ASN A 519 26.96 -5.03 -2.52
CA ASN A 519 28.31 -5.46 -2.15
C ASN A 519 29.28 -4.29 -1.89
N ILE A 520 28.92 -3.07 -2.29
CA ILE A 520 29.74 -1.86 -2.11
C ILE A 520 29.17 -1.05 -0.94
N GLU A 521 30.01 -0.82 0.09
CA GLU A 521 29.66 0.03 1.22
C GLU A 521 29.18 1.41 0.72
N SER A 522 28.16 1.97 1.37
CA SER A 522 27.47 3.23 1.02
C SER A 522 26.61 3.21 -0.25
N ILE A 523 26.56 2.09 -0.99
CA ILE A 523 25.69 1.94 -2.16
C ILE A 523 24.53 0.98 -1.84
N PHE A 524 23.32 1.47 -2.09
CA PHE A 524 22.05 0.78 -1.97
C PHE A 524 21.38 0.72 -3.34
N ALA A 525 20.47 -0.23 -3.56
CA ALA A 525 19.72 -0.33 -4.80
C ALA A 525 18.28 -0.83 -4.55
N GLY A 526 17.33 -0.38 -5.37
CA GLY A 526 15.94 -0.78 -5.22
C GLY A 526 15.09 -0.60 -6.49
N GLY A 527 13.81 -0.97 -6.37
CA GLY A 527 12.87 -1.00 -7.49
C GLY A 527 13.24 -2.06 -8.54
N ASP A 528 12.84 -1.80 -9.79
CA ASP A 528 12.99 -2.76 -10.89
C ASP A 528 14.45 -3.07 -11.25
N ALA A 529 15.40 -2.24 -10.82
CA ALA A 529 16.84 -2.50 -11.01
C ALA A 529 17.33 -3.71 -10.19
N VAL A 530 16.64 -4.06 -9.10
CA VAL A 530 16.96 -5.18 -8.21
C VAL A 530 15.99 -6.35 -8.42
N SER A 531 14.69 -6.05 -8.37
CA SER A 531 13.62 -7.06 -8.42
C SER A 531 13.31 -7.54 -9.85
N GLY A 532 13.69 -6.77 -10.87
CA GLY A 532 13.10 -6.85 -12.21
C GLY A 532 11.76 -6.12 -12.27
N PRO A 533 11.13 -6.03 -13.45
CA PRO A 533 9.89 -5.27 -13.61
C PRO A 533 8.76 -5.77 -12.72
N ASP A 534 8.23 -4.90 -11.84
CA ASP A 534 7.13 -5.21 -10.93
C ASP A 534 6.13 -4.04 -10.84
N MET A 535 5.28 -4.04 -9.82
CA MET A 535 4.29 -3.01 -9.55
C MET A 535 4.91 -1.73 -9.00
N VAL A 536 4.31 -0.58 -9.36
CA VAL A 536 4.64 0.74 -8.80
C VAL A 536 4.60 0.78 -7.28
N ILE A 537 3.75 -0.02 -6.63
CA ILE A 537 3.61 -0.04 -5.17
C ILE A 537 4.72 -0.84 -4.47
N THR A 538 5.42 -1.72 -5.20
CA THR A 538 6.56 -2.50 -4.67
C THR A 538 7.85 -1.69 -4.74
N ALA A 539 8.00 -0.90 -5.81
CA ALA A 539 9.13 0.00 -6.04
C ALA A 539 9.03 1.25 -5.15
#